data_AF-A0A973FBN5-F1
#
_entry.id   AF-A0A973FBN5-F1
#
_cell.length_a   1.000
_cell.length_b   1.000
_cell.length_c   1.000
_cell.angle_alpha   90.00
_cell.angle_beta   90.00
_cell.angle_gamma   90.00
#
_symmetry.space_group_name_H-M   'P 1'
#
loop_
_entity.id
_entity.type
_entity.pdbx_description
1 polymer ?
#
loop_
_entity_poly.entity_id
_entity_poly.type
_entity_poly.pdbx_seq_one_letter_code
_entity_poly.pdbx_strand_id
1 'polypeptide(L)'
;MADSTITLRDFFGTPARESSRIEQLHSKELITGIHKHIDAEEGNVGWKPVWDCVVSHIDHLLDIDMAEIMLGAWKNYHDLAKYADAKRYPPDVSYLEPLPEHTITSRHKPELVVEIDHVIRKSIPFDISLQLMLKGFTLEIIGGKLMRIHTGECRGKGVFRCLEVNLMEKELHSLTLPGVIDLGEGFPVS
;
A
#
# COMPACT_ATOMS: atom_id res chain seq x y z
N MET A 1 14.71 7.68 16.55
CA MET A 1 15.09 8.03 15.17
C MET A 1 13.85 7.79 14.34
N ALA A 2 13.44 8.73 13.50
CA ALA A 2 12.17 8.60 12.79
C ALA A 2 12.28 7.47 11.76
N ASP A 3 11.44 6.44 11.91
CA ASP A 3 11.09 5.50 10.86
C ASP A 3 10.56 6.32 9.68
N SER A 4 11.40 6.55 8.68
CA SER A 4 10.98 7.19 7.43
C SER A 4 10.39 6.12 6.51
N THR A 5 9.31 5.49 6.97
CA THR A 5 8.52 4.54 6.19
C THR A 5 7.81 5.31 5.07
N ILE A 6 8.11 4.96 3.83
CA ILE A 6 7.38 5.50 2.68
C ILE A 6 6.16 4.64 2.43
N THR A 7 5.00 5.27 2.33
CA THR A 7 3.71 4.61 2.15
C THR A 7 3.11 4.91 0.79
N LEU A 8 2.04 4.18 0.43
CA LEU A 8 1.25 4.53 -0.76
C LEU A 8 0.60 5.91 -0.65
N ARG A 9 0.39 6.43 0.55
CA ARG A 9 -0.04 7.82 0.76
C ARG A 9 1.01 8.80 0.24
N ASP A 10 2.30 8.55 0.46
CA ASP A 10 3.37 9.40 -0.10
C ASP A 10 3.43 9.30 -1.63
N PHE A 11 3.20 8.08 -2.16
CA PHE A 11 3.12 7.86 -3.60
C PHE A 11 1.95 8.63 -4.22
N PHE A 12 0.71 8.40 -3.76
CA PHE A 12 -0.50 8.99 -4.34
C PHE A 12 -0.67 10.47 -3.96
N GLY A 13 -0.21 10.87 -2.78
CA GLY A 13 -0.58 12.11 -2.13
C GLY A 13 -1.95 12.02 -1.45
N THR A 14 -2.47 13.15 -0.99
CA THR A 14 -3.84 13.22 -0.47
C THR A 14 -4.84 13.12 -1.61
N PRO A 15 -5.84 12.22 -1.54
CA PRO A 15 -6.94 12.19 -2.49
C PRO A 15 -7.57 13.57 -2.62
N ALA A 16 -7.48 14.12 -3.83
CA ALA A 16 -8.24 15.30 -4.17
C ALA A 16 -9.72 14.96 -3.95
N ARG A 17 -10.36 15.66 -3.00
CA ARG A 17 -11.81 15.56 -2.74
C ARG A 17 -12.56 16.26 -3.87
N GLU A 18 -12.31 15.86 -5.11
CA GLU A 18 -13.01 16.35 -6.29
C GLU A 18 -14.49 16.00 -6.15
N SER A 19 -15.34 17.03 -6.06
CA SER A 19 -16.77 16.86 -5.81
C SER A 19 -17.44 15.88 -6.79
N SER A 20 -17.00 15.86 -8.06
CA SER A 20 -17.54 14.98 -9.09
C SER A 20 -17.29 13.48 -8.84
N ARG A 21 -16.15 13.09 -8.26
CA ARG A 21 -15.85 11.68 -7.92
C ARG A 21 -16.64 11.24 -6.69
N ILE A 22 -16.79 12.15 -5.73
CA ILE A 22 -17.60 11.92 -4.53
C ILE A 22 -19.09 11.76 -4.89
N GLU A 23 -19.61 12.58 -5.80
CA GLU A 23 -20.96 12.45 -6.34
C GLU A 23 -21.17 11.11 -7.08
N GLN A 24 -20.19 10.67 -7.86
CA GLN A 24 -20.26 9.35 -8.51
C GLN A 24 -20.34 8.21 -7.48
N LEU A 25 -19.58 8.28 -6.39
CA LEU A 25 -19.68 7.30 -5.31
C LEU A 25 -21.06 7.30 -4.64
N HIS A 26 -21.65 8.47 -4.41
CA HIS A 26 -23.01 8.58 -3.86
C HIS A 26 -24.06 7.86 -4.68
N SER A 27 -23.88 7.80 -6.01
CA SER A 27 -24.78 7.10 -6.92
C SER A 27 -24.64 5.58 -6.93
N LYS A 28 -23.60 5.01 -6.30
CA LYS A 28 -23.35 3.56 -6.32
C LYS A 28 -24.39 2.82 -5.47
N GLU A 29 -24.87 1.68 -5.97
CA GLU A 29 -25.91 0.87 -5.32
C GLU A 29 -25.59 0.57 -3.86
N LEU A 30 -24.35 0.19 -3.55
CA LEU A 30 -23.93 -0.06 -2.18
C LEU A 30 -24.09 1.17 -1.29
N ILE A 31 -23.63 2.34 -1.74
CA ILE A 31 -23.68 3.59 -0.96
C ILE A 31 -25.12 4.06 -0.78
N THR A 32 -25.93 4.02 -1.84
CA THR A 32 -27.37 4.32 -1.75
C THR A 32 -28.11 3.35 -0.83
N GLY A 33 -27.71 2.08 -0.80
CA GLY A 33 -28.27 1.08 0.11
C GLY A 33 -27.92 1.34 1.58
N ILE A 34 -26.67 1.75 1.86
CA ILE A 34 -26.25 2.17 3.21
C ILE A 34 -27.04 3.41 3.64
N HIS A 35 -27.11 4.44 2.79
CA HIS A 35 -27.87 5.66 3.06
C HIS A 35 -29.34 5.36 3.38
N LYS A 36 -30.03 4.57 2.55
CA LYS A 36 -31.43 4.20 2.80
C LYS A 36 -31.64 3.44 4.10
N HIS A 37 -30.70 2.59 4.49
CA HIS A 37 -30.80 1.83 5.74
C HIS A 37 -30.61 2.75 6.96
N ILE A 38 -29.66 3.70 6.88
CA ILE A 38 -29.45 4.71 7.93
C ILE A 38 -30.71 5.57 8.10
N ASP A 39 -31.28 6.05 7.00
CA ASP A 39 -32.49 6.88 7.06
C ASP A 39 -33.70 6.13 7.64
N ALA A 40 -33.80 4.82 7.37
CA ALA A 40 -34.92 3.99 7.83
C ALA A 40 -34.84 3.65 9.33
N GLU A 41 -33.66 3.30 9.82
CA GLU A 41 -33.49 2.79 11.19
C GLU A 41 -33.12 3.88 12.19
N GLU A 42 -32.31 4.86 11.79
CA GLU A 42 -31.68 5.78 12.73
C GLU A 42 -32.27 7.18 12.74
N GLY A 43 -32.98 7.61 11.68
CA GLY A 43 -33.78 8.85 11.57
C GLY A 43 -33.12 10.20 11.93
N ASN A 44 -31.96 10.19 12.58
CA ASN A 44 -31.42 11.24 13.44
C ASN A 44 -29.88 11.33 13.30
N VAL A 45 -29.20 10.23 12.93
CA VAL A 45 -27.75 10.22 12.66
C VAL A 45 -27.40 11.07 11.42
N GLY A 46 -28.31 11.12 10.44
CA GLY A 46 -28.12 11.84 9.18
C GLY A 46 -27.02 11.23 8.30
N TRP A 47 -27.26 11.13 7.00
CA TRP A 47 -26.29 10.56 6.06
C TRP A 47 -24.97 11.32 5.98
N LYS A 48 -25.03 12.65 6.09
CA LYS A 48 -23.87 13.53 5.87
C LYS A 48 -22.72 13.25 6.87
N PRO A 49 -22.93 13.21 8.20
CA PRO A 49 -21.88 12.85 9.15
C PRO A 49 -21.24 11.48 8.88
N VAL A 50 -22.03 10.48 8.50
CA VAL A 50 -21.51 9.14 8.15
C VAL A 50 -20.62 9.22 6.92
N TRP A 51 -21.07 9.93 5.89
CA TRP A 51 -20.29 10.11 4.66
C TRP A 51 -18.99 10.90 4.90
N ASP A 52 -19.05 11.97 5.69
CA ASP A 52 -17.88 12.77 6.05
C ASP A 52 -16.84 11.92 6.80
N CYS A 53 -17.30 11.00 7.66
CA CYS A 53 -16.46 10.01 8.33
C CYS A 53 -15.83 9.01 7.36
N VAL A 54 -16.59 8.48 6.39
CA VAL A 54 -16.01 7.61 5.34
C VAL A 54 -14.90 8.35 4.59
N VAL A 55 -15.17 9.58 4.15
CA VAL A 55 -14.21 10.41 3.40
C VAL A 55 -12.96 10.73 4.24
N SER A 56 -13.09 10.94 5.55
CA SER A 56 -11.93 11.21 6.41
C SER A 56 -11.01 10.01 6.59
N HIS A 57 -11.49 8.79 6.40
CA HIS A 57 -10.71 7.56 6.58
C HIS A 57 -10.10 6.99 5.29
N ILE A 58 -10.47 7.50 4.12
CA ILE A 58 -9.94 7.06 2.82
C ILE A 58 -8.40 7.08 2.80
N ASP A 59 -7.84 8.14 3.37
CA ASP A 59 -6.43 8.39 3.53
C ASP A 59 -5.68 7.24 4.23
N HIS A 60 -6.29 6.66 5.28
CA HIS A 60 -5.69 5.57 6.04
C HIS A 60 -5.60 4.26 5.27
N LEU A 61 -6.41 4.09 4.24
CA LEU A 61 -6.34 2.93 3.36
C LEU A 61 -5.05 2.91 2.51
N LEU A 62 -4.31 4.02 2.48
CA LEU A 62 -3.04 4.18 1.78
C LEU A 62 -1.83 4.12 2.72
N ASP A 63 -2.03 3.85 4.01
CA ASP A 63 -0.95 3.62 4.99
C ASP A 63 -0.33 2.21 4.81
N ILE A 64 -0.07 1.84 3.56
CA ILE A 64 0.56 0.59 3.13
C ILE A 64 2.03 0.88 2.87
N ASP A 65 2.92 0.16 3.55
CA ASP A 65 4.36 0.32 3.45
C ASP A 65 4.89 -0.13 2.08
N MET A 66 5.61 0.75 1.40
CA MET A 66 6.26 0.44 0.12
C MET A 66 7.40 -0.56 0.26
N ALA A 67 8.11 -0.57 1.39
CA ALA A 67 9.16 -1.55 1.66
C ALA A 67 8.55 -2.95 1.71
N GLU A 68 7.42 -3.14 2.40
CA GLU A 68 6.71 -4.43 2.42
C GLU A 68 6.26 -4.89 1.03
N ILE A 69 5.81 -3.98 0.17
CA ILE A 69 5.47 -4.29 -1.23
C ILE A 69 6.70 -4.82 -1.98
N MET A 70 7.85 -4.16 -1.84
CA MET A 70 9.09 -4.58 -2.48
C MET A 70 9.57 -5.94 -1.94
N LEU A 71 9.55 -6.11 -0.62
CA LEU A 71 9.89 -7.36 0.05
C LEU A 71 9.00 -8.52 -0.41
N GLY A 72 7.70 -8.29 -0.53
CA GLY A 72 6.75 -9.28 -1.03
C GLY A 72 7.09 -9.77 -2.44
N ALA A 73 7.64 -8.89 -3.29
CA ALA A 73 8.08 -9.25 -4.64
C ALA A 73 9.38 -10.07 -4.64
N TRP A 74 10.27 -9.82 -3.68
CA TRP A 74 11.58 -10.50 -3.61
C TRP A 74 11.59 -11.76 -2.75
N LYS A 75 10.54 -12.02 -1.96
CA LYS A 75 10.42 -13.23 -1.13
C LYS A 75 10.62 -14.54 -1.91
N ASN A 76 10.20 -14.55 -3.18
CA ASN A 76 10.34 -15.73 -4.06
C ASN A 76 11.51 -15.60 -5.04
N TYR A 77 12.40 -14.63 -4.83
CA TYR A 77 13.58 -14.46 -5.67
C TYR A 77 14.57 -15.57 -5.31
N HIS A 78 14.57 -16.63 -6.12
CA HIS A 78 15.30 -17.88 -5.86
C HIS A 78 16.79 -17.64 -5.61
N ASP A 79 17.37 -16.59 -6.19
CA ASP A 79 18.77 -16.24 -5.99
C ASP A 79 19.06 -15.71 -4.58
N LEU A 80 18.07 -15.32 -3.78
CA LEU A 80 18.30 -14.92 -2.38
C LEU A 80 18.39 -16.13 -1.45
N ALA A 81 17.70 -17.23 -1.75
CA ALA A 81 17.69 -18.43 -0.91
C ALA A 81 19.10 -19.04 -0.75
N LYS A 82 20.03 -18.77 -1.68
CA LYS A 82 21.44 -19.20 -1.56
C LYS A 82 22.09 -18.68 -0.27
N TYR A 83 21.70 -17.50 0.20
CA TYR A 83 22.23 -16.86 1.41
C TYR A 83 21.78 -17.53 2.72
N ALA A 84 20.85 -18.49 2.67
CA ALA A 84 20.50 -19.32 3.83
C ALA A 84 21.53 -20.44 4.08
N ASP A 85 22.42 -20.76 3.13
CA ASP A 85 23.47 -21.75 3.32
C ASP A 85 24.66 -21.17 4.10
N ALA A 86 24.66 -21.37 5.42
CA ALA A 86 25.70 -20.89 6.32
C ALA A 86 27.11 -21.46 6.04
N LYS A 87 27.23 -22.56 5.28
CA LYS A 87 28.57 -23.10 4.92
C LYS A 87 29.20 -22.30 3.79
N ARG A 88 28.37 -21.79 2.87
CA ARG A 88 28.81 -21.00 1.72
C ARG A 88 28.76 -19.50 2.00
N TYR A 89 27.81 -19.07 2.83
CA TYR A 89 27.57 -17.69 3.21
C TYR A 89 27.60 -17.57 4.74
N PRO A 90 28.80 -17.41 5.34
CA PRO A 90 28.94 -17.25 6.79
C PRO A 90 28.02 -16.15 7.35
N PRO A 91 27.39 -16.38 8.52
CA PRO A 91 26.31 -15.52 9.02
C PRO A 91 26.79 -14.15 9.54
N ASP A 92 28.07 -14.01 9.82
CA ASP A 92 28.73 -12.79 10.28
C ASP A 92 29.23 -11.88 9.16
N VAL A 93 29.07 -12.31 7.89
CA VAL A 93 29.48 -11.56 6.71
C VAL A 93 28.27 -10.84 6.10
N SER A 94 28.48 -9.58 5.71
CA SER A 94 27.50 -8.79 4.96
C SER A 94 27.69 -8.99 3.45
N TYR A 95 26.59 -9.35 2.78
CA TYR A 95 26.54 -9.56 1.34
C TYR A 95 25.67 -8.49 0.70
N LEU A 96 26.19 -7.88 -0.37
CA LEU A 96 25.44 -6.96 -1.21
C LEU A 96 25.05 -7.69 -2.50
N GLU A 97 23.76 -7.93 -2.69
CA GLU A 97 23.19 -8.54 -3.90
C GLU A 97 22.50 -7.44 -4.73
N PRO A 98 23.11 -7.01 -5.86
CA PRO A 98 22.46 -6.10 -6.79
C PRO A 98 21.26 -6.78 -7.45
N LEU A 99 20.14 -6.09 -7.52
CA LEU A 99 18.98 -6.55 -8.26
C LEU A 99 19.02 -6.06 -9.71
N PRO A 100 18.73 -6.93 -10.69
CA PRO A 100 18.54 -6.48 -12.07
C PRO A 100 17.37 -5.50 -12.14
N GLU A 101 17.33 -4.68 -13.19
CA GLU A 101 16.16 -3.84 -13.45
C GLU A 101 14.91 -4.70 -13.61
N HIS A 102 13.86 -4.39 -12.86
CA HIS A 102 12.64 -5.17 -12.85
C HIS A 102 11.43 -4.31 -12.52
N THR A 103 10.26 -4.87 -12.80
CA THR A 103 8.98 -4.24 -12.52
C THR A 103 8.22 -5.08 -11.50
N ILE A 104 7.79 -4.43 -10.42
CA ILE A 104 6.90 -4.99 -9.42
C ILE A 104 5.48 -4.54 -9.74
N THR A 105 4.54 -5.48 -9.77
CA THR A 105 3.11 -5.17 -9.79
C THR A 105 2.50 -5.62 -8.48
N SER A 106 1.70 -4.74 -7.87
CA SER A 106 1.00 -5.04 -6.62
C SER A 106 -0.46 -4.64 -6.71
N ARG A 107 -1.31 -5.41 -6.03
CA ARG A 107 -2.73 -5.10 -5.87
C ARG A 107 -3.12 -5.28 -4.42
N HIS A 108 -3.76 -4.26 -3.85
CA HIS A 108 -4.30 -4.28 -2.50
C HIS A 108 -5.80 -4.06 -2.56
N LYS A 109 -6.55 -4.73 -1.68
CA LYS A 109 -8.00 -4.63 -1.60
C LYS A 109 -8.44 -4.29 -0.17
N PRO A 110 -8.09 -3.09 0.34
CA PRO A 110 -8.57 -2.68 1.65
C PRO A 110 -10.10 -2.47 1.60
N GLU A 111 -10.73 -2.58 2.75
CA GLU A 111 -12.16 -2.31 2.92
C GLU A 111 -12.37 -1.38 4.11
N LEU A 112 -13.35 -0.50 3.99
CA LEU A 112 -13.83 0.31 5.11
C LEU A 112 -15.15 -0.27 5.60
N VAL A 113 -15.19 -0.72 6.85
CA VAL A 113 -16.41 -1.25 7.47
C VAL A 113 -17.15 -0.10 8.14
N VAL A 114 -18.35 0.21 7.64
CA VAL A 114 -19.28 1.13 8.29
C VAL A 114 -20.13 0.33 9.27
N GLU A 115 -19.99 0.64 10.55
CA GLU A 115 -20.78 0.05 11.65
C GLU A 115 -21.47 1.15 12.44
N ILE A 116 -22.79 1.03 12.65
CA ILE A 116 -23.61 1.97 13.43
C ILE A 116 -24.48 1.15 14.38
N ASP A 117 -24.27 1.31 15.69
CA ASP A 117 -25.05 0.76 16.82
C ASP A 117 -25.58 -0.67 16.63
N HIS A 118 -24.77 -1.54 16.00
CA HIS A 118 -25.09 -2.93 15.63
C HIS A 118 -26.26 -3.11 14.64
N VAL A 119 -26.84 -2.01 14.14
CA VAL A 119 -27.94 -1.98 13.16
C VAL A 119 -27.41 -2.22 11.76
N ILE A 120 -26.32 -1.53 11.40
CA ILE A 120 -25.66 -1.65 10.10
C ILE A 120 -24.25 -2.14 10.30
N ARG A 121 -23.86 -3.13 9.51
CA ARG A 121 -22.45 -3.49 9.25
C ARG A 121 -22.28 -3.75 7.76
N LYS A 122 -21.66 -2.80 7.04
CA LYS A 122 -21.43 -2.89 5.59
C LYS A 122 -19.99 -2.52 5.26
N SER A 123 -19.35 -3.34 4.42
CA SER A 123 -18.02 -3.08 3.89
C SER A 123 -18.10 -2.28 2.58
N ILE A 124 -17.33 -1.20 2.50
CA ILE A 124 -17.08 -0.43 1.28
C ILE A 124 -15.74 -0.92 0.71
N PRO A 125 -15.72 -1.61 -0.45
CA PRO A 125 -14.49 -2.16 -1.02
C PRO A 125 -13.70 -1.11 -1.79
N PHE A 126 -12.38 -1.17 -1.64
CA PHE A 126 -11.43 -0.40 -2.41
C PHE A 126 -10.48 -1.32 -3.18
N ASP A 127 -9.94 -0.82 -4.29
CA ASP A 127 -8.92 -1.52 -5.08
C ASP A 127 -7.78 -0.54 -5.35
N ILE A 128 -6.58 -0.93 -4.94
CA ILE A 128 -5.34 -0.21 -5.21
C ILE A 128 -4.52 -1.08 -6.13
N SER A 129 -4.17 -0.54 -7.29
CA SER A 129 -3.26 -1.18 -8.23
C SER A 129 -2.01 -0.33 -8.38
N LEU A 130 -0.85 -0.97 -8.35
CA LEU A 130 0.45 -0.31 -8.39
C LEU A 130 1.38 -1.07 -9.35
N GLN A 131 2.17 -0.32 -10.10
CA GLN A 131 3.32 -0.83 -10.81
C GLN A 131 4.53 0.05 -10.50
N LEU A 132 5.61 -0.56 -10.03
CA LEU A 132 6.87 0.08 -9.71
C LEU A 132 7.97 -0.47 -10.62
N MET A 133 8.69 0.41 -11.31
CA MET A 133 9.89 0.06 -12.08
C MET A 133 11.11 0.44 -11.24
N LEU A 134 11.91 -0.55 -10.89
CA LEU A 134 13.06 -0.42 -9.99
C LEU A 134 14.36 -0.63 -10.77
N LYS A 135 15.31 0.29 -10.59
CA LYS A 135 16.63 0.21 -11.22
C LYS A 135 17.73 0.59 -10.24
N GLY A 136 18.78 -0.24 -10.18
CA GLY A 136 19.96 0.03 -9.34
C GLY A 136 19.74 -0.23 -7.85
N PHE A 137 18.80 -1.10 -7.50
CA PHE A 137 18.58 -1.52 -6.11
C PHE A 137 19.62 -2.57 -5.70
N THR A 138 20.05 -2.52 -4.44
CA THR A 138 20.94 -3.52 -3.86
C THR A 138 20.41 -3.97 -2.52
N LEU A 139 20.41 -5.28 -2.28
CA LEU A 139 19.96 -5.91 -1.04
C LEU A 139 21.16 -6.21 -0.16
N GLU A 140 21.12 -5.77 1.10
CA GLU A 140 22.12 -6.12 2.10
C GLU A 140 21.65 -7.30 2.95
N ILE A 141 22.36 -8.41 2.89
CA ILE A 141 21.99 -9.69 3.49
C ILE A 141 23.05 -10.10 4.51
N ILE A 142 22.60 -10.41 5.73
CA ILE A 142 23.44 -10.85 6.84
C ILE A 142 22.76 -12.04 7.51
N GLY A 143 23.49 -13.14 7.74
CA GLY A 143 22.92 -14.29 8.45
C GLY A 143 21.69 -14.91 7.80
N GLY A 144 21.58 -14.87 6.46
CA GLY A 144 20.39 -15.34 5.74
C GLY A 144 19.15 -14.45 5.91
N LYS A 145 19.33 -13.20 6.35
CA LYS A 145 18.27 -12.21 6.45
C LYS A 145 18.59 -10.99 5.62
N LEU A 146 17.59 -10.47 4.92
CA LEU A 146 17.62 -9.16 4.29
C LEU A 146 17.51 -8.09 5.38
N MET A 147 18.59 -7.35 5.59
CA MET A 147 18.72 -6.35 6.64
C MET A 147 18.43 -4.93 6.14
N ARG A 148 18.88 -4.61 4.92
CA ARG A 148 18.68 -3.27 4.33
C ARG A 148 18.40 -3.32 2.85
N ILE A 149 17.67 -2.32 2.37
CA ILE A 149 17.45 -2.05 0.95
C ILE A 149 18.17 -0.76 0.61
N HIS A 150 19.22 -0.85 -0.20
CA HIS A 150 19.88 0.32 -0.78
C HIS A 150 19.09 0.69 -2.03
N THR A 151 18.38 1.82 -1.97
CA THR A 151 17.40 2.19 -3.00
C THR A 151 18.08 2.80 -4.20
N GLY A 152 17.59 2.45 -5.39
CA GLY A 152 17.97 3.09 -6.64
C GLY A 152 16.86 4.01 -7.17
N GLU A 153 16.81 4.13 -8.50
CA GLU A 153 15.74 4.87 -9.18
C GLU A 153 14.44 4.05 -9.13
N CYS A 154 13.36 4.71 -8.70
CA CYS A 154 12.02 4.14 -8.71
C CYS A 154 11.10 5.02 -9.55
N ARG A 155 10.42 4.41 -10.52
CA ARG A 155 9.29 5.02 -11.21
C ARG A 155 8.04 4.25 -10.85
N GLY A 156 6.90 4.91 -10.84
CA GLY A 156 5.67 4.21 -10.48
C GLY A 156 4.45 4.76 -11.17
N LYS A 157 3.48 3.88 -11.39
CA LYS A 157 2.12 4.24 -11.76
C LYS A 157 1.15 3.51 -10.85
N GLY A 158 0.08 4.17 -10.47
CA GLY A 158 -0.91 3.59 -9.59
C GLY A 158 -2.30 4.13 -9.82
N VAL A 159 -3.29 3.31 -9.49
CA VAL A 159 -4.71 3.68 -9.50
C VAL A 159 -5.33 3.25 -8.18
N PHE A 160 -6.06 4.16 -7.55
CA PHE A 160 -6.84 3.91 -6.35
C PHE A 160 -8.33 4.08 -6.66
N ARG A 161 -9.12 3.04 -6.40
CA ARG A 161 -10.54 2.96 -6.74
C ARG A 161 -11.39 2.63 -5.54
N CYS A 162 -12.62 3.12 -5.56
CA CYS A 162 -13.71 2.70 -4.68
C CYS A 162 -14.93 2.39 -5.53
N LEU A 163 -15.51 1.19 -5.40
CA LEU A 163 -16.70 0.79 -6.18
C LEU A 163 -16.58 1.09 -7.69
N GLU A 164 -15.41 0.79 -8.26
CA GLU A 164 -15.04 1.04 -9.67
C GLU A 164 -14.90 2.53 -10.07
N VAL A 165 -15.11 3.47 -9.15
CA VAL A 165 -14.80 4.89 -9.35
C VAL A 165 -13.32 5.13 -9.13
N ASN A 166 -12.63 5.72 -10.11
CA ASN A 166 -11.23 6.13 -9.96
C ASN A 166 -11.16 7.32 -8.99
N LEU A 167 -10.68 7.08 -7.77
CA LEU A 167 -10.45 8.13 -6.78
C LEU A 167 -9.16 8.89 -7.04
N MET A 168 -8.10 8.18 -7.42
CA MET A 168 -6.83 8.76 -7.85
C MET A 168 -6.19 7.91 -8.94
N GLU A 169 -5.47 8.58 -9.81
CA GLU A 169 -4.56 7.96 -10.78
C GLU A 169 -3.30 8.81 -10.81
N LYS A 170 -2.14 8.18 -10.74
CA LYS A 170 -0.87 8.88 -10.67
C LYS A 170 0.22 8.12 -11.39
N GLU A 171 1.03 8.87 -12.12
CA GLU A 171 2.27 8.40 -12.73
C GLU A 171 3.41 9.30 -12.28
N LEU A 172 4.45 8.69 -11.73
CA LEU A 172 5.65 9.35 -11.24
C LEU A 172 6.85 8.86 -12.05
N HIS A 173 7.47 9.77 -12.78
CA HIS A 173 8.72 9.51 -13.51
C HIS A 173 9.93 9.37 -12.58
N SER A 174 9.81 9.84 -11.34
CA SER A 174 10.77 9.62 -10.27
C SER A 174 10.04 9.69 -8.93
N LEU A 175 10.16 8.62 -8.14
CA LEU A 175 9.74 8.57 -6.75
C LEU A 175 10.98 8.68 -5.87
N THR A 176 11.03 9.71 -5.03
CA THR A 176 12.12 9.87 -4.06
C THR A 176 11.98 8.84 -2.96
N LEU A 177 12.90 7.89 -2.94
CA LEU A 177 13.03 6.89 -1.88
C LEU A 177 14.16 7.28 -0.92
N PRO A 178 14.17 6.77 0.32
CA PRO A 178 15.27 6.98 1.24
C PRO A 178 16.46 6.18 0.72
N GLY A 179 17.65 6.77 0.61
CA GLY A 179 18.82 6.09 0.04
C GLY A 179 19.10 4.69 0.62
N VAL A 180 18.74 4.49 1.89
CA VAL A 180 18.72 3.19 2.55
C VAL A 180 17.44 3.05 3.35
N ILE A 181 16.77 1.90 3.22
CA ILE A 181 15.67 1.46 4.09
C ILE A 181 16.24 0.38 5.01
N ASP A 182 16.24 0.64 6.32
CA ASP A 182 16.66 -0.33 7.34
C ASP A 182 15.46 -1.17 7.77
N LEU A 183 15.61 -2.49 7.79
CA LEU A 183 14.54 -3.44 8.09
C LEU A 183 14.60 -3.96 9.54
N GLY A 184 15.42 -3.34 10.40
CA GLY A 184 15.52 -3.69 11.81
C GLY A 184 16.07 -5.11 12.03
N GLU A 185 15.22 -6.03 12.48
CA GLU A 185 15.60 -7.43 12.73
C GLU A 185 15.82 -8.27 11.46
N GLY A 186 15.48 -7.70 10.30
CA GLY A 186 15.65 -8.29 8.99
C GLY A 186 14.61 -9.35 8.62
N PHE A 187 14.45 -9.57 7.31
CA PHE A 187 13.50 -10.53 6.75
C PHE A 187 14.20 -11.79 6.25
N PRO A 188 13.75 -13.01 6.61
CA PRO A 188 14.35 -14.24 6.10
C PRO A 188 14.33 -14.31 4.57
N VAL A 189 15.43 -14.76 3.97
CA VAL A 189 15.57 -14.94 2.51
C VAL A 189 15.13 -16.32 2.01
N SER A 190 14.57 -17.15 2.89
CA SER A 190 14.13 -18.53 2.66
C SER A 190 12.67 -18.74 3.05
#